data_AF-A0AAD8F4F3-F1
#
_entry.id   AF-A0AAD8F4F3-F1
#
_cell.length_a   1.000
_cell.length_b   1.000
_cell.length_c   1.000
_cell.angle_alpha   90.00
_cell.angle_beta   90.00
_cell.angle_gamma   90.00
#
_symmetry.space_group_name_H-M   'P 1'
#
loop_
_entity.id
_entity.type
_entity.pdbx_description
1 polymer ?
#
loop_
_entity_poly.entity_id
_entity_poly.type
_entity_poly.pdbx_seq_one_letter_code
_entity_poly.pdbx_strand_id
1 'polypeptide(L)'
;MKLIYFDFRARAEVSRLLLAAGGREHEDVRISESQWSEEKKKMPFGQVPVLQIGHRVFAQSVAIETYLARKLGLYGQTNIDGLMIDQVVQLNQEFRAKAITAIKEQDINRK
;
A
#
# COMPACT_ATOMS: atom_id res chain seq x y z
N MET A 1 -13.93 -7.51 -0.89
CA MET A 1 -12.89 -6.72 -0.17
C MET A 1 -12.68 -5.43 -0.94
N LYS A 2 -12.48 -4.30 -0.26
CA LYS A 2 -12.26 -3.01 -0.94
C LYS A 2 -10.85 -2.51 -0.68
N LEU A 3 -10.13 -2.16 -1.73
CA LEU A 3 -8.86 -1.44 -1.65
C LEU A 3 -9.14 0.01 -2.02
N ILE A 4 -8.80 0.93 -1.12
CA ILE A 4 -9.10 2.36 -1.25
C ILE A 4 -7.78 3.11 -1.41
N TYR A 5 -7.60 3.81 -2.53
CA TYR A 5 -6.44 4.65 -2.81
C TYR A 5 -6.74 5.74 -3.83
N PHE A 6 -5.79 6.61 -4.12
CA PHE A 6 -5.89 7.56 -5.22
C PHE A 6 -5.88 6.85 -6.58
N ASP A 7 -6.32 7.57 -7.63
CA ASP A 7 -6.26 7.13 -9.03
C ASP A 7 -4.84 7.22 -9.63
N PHE A 8 -3.87 6.71 -8.88
CA PHE A 8 -2.51 6.45 -9.36
C PHE A 8 -1.94 5.23 -8.62
N ARG A 9 -0.78 4.74 -9.06
CA ARG A 9 -0.16 3.51 -8.57
C ARG A 9 0.36 3.61 -7.13
N ALA A 10 1.51 4.28 -6.98
CA ALA A 10 2.26 4.51 -5.73
C ALA A 10 2.12 3.39 -4.68
N ARG A 11 1.65 3.70 -3.46
CA ARG A 11 1.67 2.76 -2.32
C ARG A 11 0.60 1.66 -2.40
N ALA A 12 -0.42 1.78 -3.25
CA ALA A 12 -1.45 0.73 -3.38
C ALA A 12 -1.12 -0.30 -4.46
N GLU A 13 -0.17 0.00 -5.35
CA GLU A 13 0.07 -0.83 -6.53
C GLU A 13 0.49 -2.25 -6.20
N VAL A 14 1.35 -2.42 -5.19
CA VAL A 14 1.75 -3.76 -4.74
C VAL A 14 0.54 -4.56 -4.25
N SER A 15 -0.37 -3.91 -3.51
CA SER A 15 -1.63 -4.54 -3.10
C SER A 15 -2.52 -4.90 -4.29
N ARG A 16 -2.65 -4.03 -5.30
CA ARG A 16 -3.40 -4.33 -6.54
C ARG A 16 -2.81 -5.53 -7.28
N LEU A 17 -1.49 -5.61 -7.40
CA LEU A 17 -0.78 -6.71 -8.05
C LEU A 17 -0.97 -8.03 -7.29
N LEU A 18 -0.87 -8.02 -5.96
CA LEU A 18 -1.16 -9.20 -5.14
C LEU A 18 -2.60 -9.69 -5.36
N LEU A 19 -3.57 -8.79 -5.38
CA LEU A 19 -4.97 -9.14 -5.60
C LEU A 19 -5.24 -9.69 -7.01
N ALA A 20 -4.60 -9.11 -8.02
CA ALA A 20 -4.66 -9.60 -9.39
C ALA A 20 -4.04 -11.00 -9.52
N ALA A 21 -2.85 -11.21 -8.94
CA ALA A 21 -2.17 -12.50 -8.94
C ALA A 21 -2.97 -13.58 -8.18
N GLY A 22 -3.69 -13.18 -7.13
CA GLY A 22 -4.55 -14.07 -6.35
C GLY A 22 -5.86 -14.46 -7.02
N GLY A 23 -6.21 -13.87 -8.18
CA GLY A 23 -7.43 -14.17 -8.94
C GLY A 23 -8.72 -13.91 -8.16
N ARG A 24 -8.70 -13.06 -7.13
CA ARG A 24 -9.88 -12.80 -6.28
C ARG A 24 -10.52 -11.47 -6.64
N GLU A 25 -11.84 -11.49 -6.83
CA GLU A 25 -12.63 -10.28 -7.00
C GLU A 25 -12.48 -9.35 -5.78
N HIS A 26 -12.19 -8.09 -6.09
CA HIS A 26 -12.09 -7.01 -5.12
C HIS A 26 -12.55 -5.72 -5.79
N GLU A 27 -12.97 -4.77 -4.97
CA GLU A 27 -13.34 -3.43 -5.41
C GLU A 27 -12.10 -2.53 -5.28
N ASP A 28 -11.60 -2.00 -6.40
CA ASP A 28 -10.54 -0.98 -6.46
C ASP A 28 -11.20 0.41 -6.43
N VAL A 29 -11.35 0.96 -5.22
CA VAL A 29 -11.98 2.27 -5.00
C VAL A 29 -10.93 3.35 -5.20
N ARG A 30 -11.09 4.13 -6.27
CA ARG A 30 -10.19 5.21 -6.66
C ARG A 30 -10.76 6.56 -6.26
N ILE A 31 -10.11 7.21 -5.30
CA ILE A 31 -10.51 8.52 -4.77
C ILE A 31 -9.86 9.62 -5.61
N SER A 32 -10.64 10.61 -6.05
CA SER A 32 -10.12 11.83 -6.67
C SER A 32 -9.62 12.83 -5.63
N GLU A 33 -8.78 13.78 -6.04
CA GLU A 33 -8.33 14.85 -5.13
C GLU A 33 -9.50 15.66 -4.53
N SER A 34 -10.55 15.91 -5.33
CA SER A 34 -11.75 16.63 -4.87
C SER A 34 -12.52 15.90 -3.77
N GLN A 35 -12.48 14.57 -3.74
CA GLN A 35 -13.13 13.74 -2.72
C GLN A 35 -12.26 13.59 -1.46
N TRP A 36 -10.95 13.81 -1.56
CA TRP A 36 -10.00 13.44 -0.52
C TRP A 36 -10.26 14.11 0.83
N SER A 37 -10.67 15.38 0.83
CA SER A 37 -10.92 16.12 2.08
C SER A 37 -11.98 15.44 2.95
N GLU A 38 -13.02 14.88 2.33
CA GLU A 38 -14.09 14.18 3.03
C GLU A 38 -13.70 12.73 3.36
N GLU A 39 -13.13 12.01 2.40
CA GLU A 39 -12.70 10.62 2.60
C GLU A 39 -11.63 10.48 3.69
N LYS A 40 -10.71 11.45 3.79
CA LYS A 40 -9.65 11.48 4.81
C LYS A 40 -10.19 11.33 6.23
N LYS A 41 -11.33 11.95 6.53
CA LYS A 41 -11.97 11.91 7.86
C LYS A 41 -12.44 10.50 8.26
N LYS A 42 -12.69 9.66 7.25
CA LYS A 42 -13.16 8.28 7.42
C LYS A 42 -12.00 7.27 7.51
N MET A 43 -10.77 7.69 7.19
CA MET A 43 -9.60 6.80 7.18
C MET A 43 -8.99 6.67 8.58
N PRO A 44 -8.54 5.48 9.01
CA PRO A 44 -8.07 5.24 10.38
C PRO A 44 -6.98 6.20 10.88
N PHE A 45 -6.09 6.62 9.98
CA PHE A 45 -4.98 7.54 10.27
C PHE A 45 -4.97 8.76 9.36
N GLY A 46 -6.11 9.10 8.73
CA GLY A 46 -6.17 10.20 7.76
C GLY A 46 -5.25 10.01 6.55
N GLN A 47 -5.00 8.75 6.17
CA GLN A 47 -4.08 8.33 5.12
C GLN A 47 -4.65 7.17 4.31
N VAL A 48 -4.16 7.02 3.09
CA VAL A 48 -4.37 5.87 2.21
C VAL A 48 -3.00 5.29 1.81
N PRO A 49 -2.87 3.98 1.49
CA PRO A 49 -3.94 3.03 1.19
C PRO A 49 -4.67 2.47 2.42
N VAL A 50 -5.91 2.04 2.18
CA VAL A 50 -6.77 1.37 3.14
C VAL A 50 -7.36 0.09 2.53
N LEU A 51 -7.39 -0.99 3.30
CA LEU A 51 -8.05 -2.24 2.96
C LEU A 51 -9.28 -2.43 3.87
N GLN A 52 -10.45 -2.61 3.28
CA GLN A 52 -11.69 -2.90 3.99
C GLN A 52 -12.12 -4.36 3.78
N ILE A 53 -12.34 -5.06 4.89
CA ILE A 53 -12.80 -6.45 4.94
C ILE A 53 -14.06 -6.50 5.80
N GLY A 54 -15.24 -6.57 5.15
CA GLY A 54 -16.52 -6.43 5.84
C GLY A 54 -16.64 -5.04 6.47
N HIS A 55 -16.85 -5.01 7.79
CA HIS A 55 -16.92 -3.78 8.59
C HIS A 55 -15.56 -3.31 9.15
N ARG A 56 -14.49 -4.09 8.95
CA ARG A 56 -13.15 -3.79 9.49
C ARG A 56 -12.32 -3.02 8.46
N VAL A 57 -11.62 -2.00 8.93
CA VAL A 57 -10.81 -1.08 8.11
C VAL A 57 -9.37 -1.12 8.58
N PHE A 58 -8.43 -1.35 7.66
CA PHE A 58 -7.00 -1.47 7.95
C PHE A 58 -6.21 -0.51 7.08
N ALA A 59 -5.19 0.12 7.65
CA ALA A 59 -4.29 1.03 6.95
C ALA A 59 -2.85 0.50 7.00
N GLN A 60 -1.91 1.27 6.42
CA GLN A 60 -0.49 0.96 6.22
C GLN A 60 -0.24 -0.03 5.08
N SER A 61 0.43 0.46 4.02
CA SER A 61 0.59 -0.28 2.77
C SER A 61 1.29 -1.62 2.98
N VAL A 62 2.43 -1.64 3.67
CA VAL A 62 3.18 -2.88 3.92
C VAL A 62 2.39 -3.87 4.77
N ALA A 63 1.64 -3.42 5.77
CA ALA A 63 0.80 -4.32 6.58
C ALA A 63 -0.31 -4.97 5.73
N ILE A 64 -0.93 -4.19 4.84
CA ILE A 64 -1.91 -4.67 3.86
C ILE A 64 -1.26 -5.68 2.91
N GLU A 65 -0.12 -5.33 2.32
CA GLU A 65 0.65 -6.18 1.40
C GLU A 65 1.01 -7.53 2.05
N THR A 66 1.56 -7.52 3.27
CA THR A 66 1.90 -8.72 4.03
C THR A 66 0.68 -9.59 4.32
N TYR A 67 -0.46 -8.99 4.72
CA TYR A 67 -1.70 -9.74 4.93
C TYR A 67 -2.18 -10.42 3.64
N LEU A 68 -2.17 -9.69 2.53
CA LEU A 68 -2.58 -10.21 1.24
C LEU A 68 -1.65 -11.32 0.75
N ALA A 69 -0.33 -11.13 0.85
CA ALA A 69 0.65 -12.14 0.48
C ALA A 69 0.45 -13.42 1.28
N ARG A 70 0.29 -13.33 2.61
CA ARG A 70 0.01 -14.51 3.46
C ARG A 70 -1.30 -15.19 3.09
N LYS A 71 -2.36 -14.41 2.89
CA LYS A 71 -3.69 -14.93 2.51
C LYS A 71 -3.68 -15.65 1.16
N LEU A 72 -2.79 -15.27 0.26
CA LEU A 72 -2.68 -15.81 -1.09
C LEU A 72 -1.57 -16.87 -1.23
N GLY A 73 -0.87 -17.22 -0.15
CA GLY A 73 0.25 -18.18 -0.19
C GLY A 73 1.51 -17.64 -0.87
N LEU A 74 1.66 -16.32 -0.97
CA LEU A 74 2.78 -15.62 -1.62
C LEU A 74 3.83 -15.09 -0.63
N TYR A 75 3.81 -15.59 0.61
CA TYR A 75 4.69 -15.12 1.69
C TYR A 75 5.71 -16.19 2.14
N GLY A 76 6.00 -17.15 1.27
CA GLY A 76 6.87 -18.28 1.58
C GLY A 76 6.19 -19.35 2.44
N GLN A 77 6.93 -20.44 2.72
CA GLN A 77 6.43 -21.58 3.50
C GLN A 77 7.07 -21.69 4.88
N THR A 78 8.24 -21.07 5.07
CA THR A 78 9.00 -21.09 6.31
C THR A 78 9.18 -19.69 6.91
N ASN A 79 9.55 -19.64 8.18
CA ASN A 79 9.93 -18.39 8.84
C ASN A 79 11.11 -17.70 8.14
N ILE A 80 12.04 -18.47 7.57
CA ILE A 80 13.19 -17.93 6.84
C ILE A 80 12.75 -17.31 5.51
N ASP A 81 11.79 -17.91 4.80
CA ASP A 81 11.24 -17.32 3.58
C ASP A 81 10.56 -15.98 3.87
N GLY A 82 9.72 -15.94 4.91
CA GLY A 82 9.06 -14.71 5.36
C GLY A 82 10.07 -13.62 5.75
N LEU A 83 11.13 -14.00 6.46
CA LEU A 83 12.21 -13.08 6.84
C LEU A 83 12.93 -12.51 5.61
N MET A 84 13.22 -13.32 4.59
CA MET A 84 13.85 -12.84 3.36
C MET A 84 12.96 -11.85 2.60
N ILE A 85 11.65 -12.10 2.56
CA ILE A 85 10.67 -11.18 1.96
C ILE A 85 10.66 -9.86 2.72
N ASP A 86 10.51 -9.92 4.05
CA ASP A 86 10.46 -8.73 4.89
C ASP A 86 11.75 -7.90 4.78
N GLN A 87 12.91 -8.55 4.73
CA GLN A 87 14.19 -7.86 4.57
C GLN A 87 14.21 -6.97 3.32
N VAL A 88 13.75 -7.49 2.17
CA VAL A 88 13.72 -6.73 0.91
C VAL A 88 12.65 -5.64 0.94
N VAL A 89 11.47 -5.94 1.51
CA VAL A 89 10.39 -4.95 1.65
C VAL A 89 10.82 -3.77 2.52
N GLN A 90 11.50 -4.02 3.65
CA GLN A 90 11.99 -2.95 4.51
C GLN A 90 13.10 -2.12 3.84
N LEU A 91 14.04 -2.78 3.14
CA LEU A 91 15.05 -2.08 2.35
C LEU A 91 14.41 -1.16 1.29
N ASN A 92 13.36 -1.63 0.61
CA ASN A 92 12.62 -0.81 -0.35
C ASN A 92 11.98 0.43 0.33
N GLN A 93 11.43 0.26 1.53
CA GLN A 93 10.80 1.36 2.28
C GLN A 93 11.81 2.43 2.68
N GLU A 94 13.01 2.03 3.13
CA GLU A 94 14.11 2.94 3.42
C GLU A 94 14.58 3.68 2.17
N PHE A 95 14.80 2.95 1.06
CA PHE A 95 15.19 3.54 -0.21
C PHE A 95 14.15 4.56 -0.70
N ARG A 96 12.87 4.21 -0.65
CA ARG A 96 11.77 5.09 -1.05
C ARG A 96 11.71 6.36 -0.20
N ALA A 97 11.94 6.25 1.11
CA ALA A 97 11.98 7.42 2.00
C ALA A 97 13.09 8.39 1.57
N LYS A 98 14.31 7.87 1.32
CA LYS A 98 15.45 8.68 0.83
C LYS A 98 15.19 9.27 -0.56
N ALA A 99 14.63 8.50 -1.47
CA ALA A 99 14.30 8.98 -2.82
C ALA A 99 13.28 10.14 -2.79
N ILE A 100 12.27 10.07 -1.93
CA ILE A 100 11.29 11.16 -1.75
C ILE A 100 11.99 12.43 -1.23
N THR A 101 12.90 12.30 -0.27
CA THR A 101 13.67 13.44 0.24
C THR A 101 14.50 14.09 -0.87
N ALA A 102 15.26 13.29 -1.63
CA ALA A 102 16.09 13.79 -2.73
C ALA A 102 15.28 14.50 -3.82
N ILE A 103 14.12 13.96 -4.22
CA ILE A 103 13.23 14.58 -5.21
C ILE A 103 12.75 15.95 -4.71
N LYS A 104 12.33 16.04 -3.44
CA LYS A 104 11.87 17.29 -2.84
C LYS A 104 12.97 18.34 -2.72
N GLU A 105 14.19 17.93 -2.37
CA GLU A 105 15.35 18.84 -2.30
C GLU A 105 15.72 19.41 -3.68
N GLN A 106 15.64 18.59 -4.74
CA GLN A 106 15.86 19.06 -6.11
C GLN A 106 14.81 20.08 -6.56
N ASP A 107 13.54 19.89 -6.19
CA ASP A 107 12.48 20.86 -6.50
C ASP A 107 12.68 22.20 -5.78
N ILE A 108 13.19 22.21 -4.54
CA ILE A 108 13.51 23.45 -3.81
C ILE A 108 14.66 24.23 -4.47
N ASN A 109 15.63 23.51 -5.03
CA ASN A 109 16.82 24.09 -5.65
C ASN A 109 16.63 24.43 -7.14
N ARG A 110 15.53 24.00 -7.77
CA ARG A 110 15.09 24.52 -9.08
C ARG A 110 14.44 25.90 -8.89
N LYS A 111 15.26 26.94 -8.79
CA LYS A 111 14.86 28.32 -9.10
C LYS A 111 15.42 28.72 -10.47
#